data_AF-A0A851TS42-F1
#
_entry.id   AF-A0A851TS42-F1
#
_cell.length_a   1.000
_cell.length_b   1.000
_cell.length_c   1.000
_cell.angle_alpha   90.00
_cell.angle_beta   90.00
_cell.angle_gamma   90.00
#
_symmetry.space_group_name_H-M   'P 1'
#
loop_
_entity.id
_entity.type
_entity.pdbx_description
1 polymer ?
#
loop_
_entity_poly.entity_id
_entity_poly.type
_entity_poly.pdbx_seq_one_letter_code
_entity_poly.pdbx_strand_id
1 'polypeptide(L)'
;SPWRPRVAPASLSAADVKFDAVSGDYYPILYFNDYWNLQKDYFPINETLQRLPFRLSFCPLSLWRWQLYAAQSTKSPWNFLGEDLYEQSDEEQDSVKVALLETNPYLLALTIVVSIVHSVFEFLAFKNDIQFWNSRQSLEGLSVRSVFFGVFQSLVVLLYILDNETNFVVQVSVFIGLLIDLWKITKVMDVRLDRENKVAGVFPRLTFKDKSTYIESSTKVYDDMAFRYLSWILFPLLGCYAVYSLLYLEHKGWYSWVLSMLYGFLLTFGFITMTPQLFINYKLQSVAHLPWRMLTYKALNTFIDDLFAFVIKMPMMYRIGCLRD
;
A
#
# COMPACT_ATOMS: atom_id res chain seq x y z
N SER A 1 3.96 37.03 8.84
CA SER A 1 4.06 38.23 9.71
C SER A 1 5.21 39.10 9.22
N PRO A 2 5.05 40.44 9.16
CA PRO A 2 6.16 41.33 8.79
C PRO A 2 7.25 41.29 9.87
N TRP A 3 8.51 41.22 9.45
CA TRP A 3 9.70 41.22 10.31
C TRP A 3 9.71 42.50 11.15
N ARG A 4 9.77 42.37 12.48
CA ARG A 4 9.93 43.50 13.40
C ARG A 4 11.38 43.47 13.92
N PRO A 5 12.11 44.60 13.87
CA PRO A 5 13.41 44.68 14.54
C PRO A 5 13.27 44.25 16.01
N ARG A 6 14.20 43.44 16.50
CA ARG A 6 14.31 42.94 17.90
C ARG A 6 13.32 41.85 18.35
N VAL A 7 12.51 41.29 17.45
CA VAL A 7 11.64 40.15 17.77
C VAL A 7 11.94 39.02 16.80
N ALA A 8 12.28 37.85 17.34
CA ALA A 8 12.43 36.65 16.52
C ALA A 8 11.10 36.34 15.81
N PRO A 9 11.07 36.15 14.49
CA PRO A 9 9.89 35.63 13.79
C PRO A 9 9.29 34.43 14.51
N ALA A 10 7.96 34.40 14.69
CA ALA A 10 7.25 33.36 15.44
C ALA A 10 7.46 31.92 14.92
N SER A 11 8.01 31.77 13.72
CA SER A 11 8.36 30.49 13.11
C SER A 11 9.75 29.97 13.50
N LEU A 12 10.56 30.76 14.23
CA LEU A 12 11.86 30.31 14.71
C LEU A 12 11.66 29.48 15.97
N SER A 13 12.17 28.25 15.98
CA SER A 13 12.29 27.48 17.22
C SER A 13 13.21 28.27 18.16
N ALA A 14 12.86 28.36 19.44
CA ALA A 14 13.67 29.08 20.43
C ALA A 14 15.09 28.48 20.60
N ALA A 15 15.34 27.27 20.07
CA ALA A 15 16.62 26.60 20.10
C ALA A 15 17.65 27.18 19.10
N ASP A 16 17.19 27.79 18.00
CA ASP A 16 18.04 28.26 16.91
C ASP A 16 18.47 29.73 17.04
N VAL A 17 17.91 30.44 18.02
CA VAL A 17 18.13 31.89 18.21
C VAL A 17 18.84 32.15 19.52
N LYS A 18 20.10 32.60 19.42
CA LYS A 18 20.85 33.08 20.58
C LYS A 18 20.55 34.56 20.79
N PHE A 19 20.02 34.89 21.96
CA PHE A 19 19.78 36.27 22.38
C PHE A 19 20.95 36.78 23.21
N ASP A 20 21.33 38.03 23.00
CA ASP A 20 22.23 38.75 23.88
C ASP A 20 21.49 39.09 25.18
N ALA A 21 22.07 38.67 26.31
CA ALA A 21 21.48 38.80 27.64
C ALA A 21 21.32 40.25 28.10
N VAL A 22 22.06 41.20 27.50
CA VAL A 22 22.09 42.60 27.94
C VAL A 22 21.23 43.51 27.06
N SER A 23 21.30 43.34 25.74
CA SER A 23 20.58 44.21 24.79
C SER A 23 19.21 43.66 24.38
N GLY A 24 18.95 42.36 24.59
CA GLY A 24 17.73 41.69 24.13
C GLY A 24 17.68 41.49 22.60
N ASP A 25 18.76 41.83 21.89
CA ASP A 25 18.91 41.60 20.46
C ASP A 25 19.37 40.15 20.20
N TYR A 26 19.18 39.63 18.98
CA TYR A 26 19.58 38.27 18.62
C TYR A 26 20.82 38.27 17.71
N TYR A 27 21.67 37.26 17.87
CA TYR A 27 22.84 37.04 17.01
C TYR A 27 22.43 36.56 15.61
N PRO A 28 23.27 36.76 14.59
CA PRO A 28 23.03 36.22 13.26
C PRO A 28 22.74 34.72 13.32
N ILE A 29 21.61 34.31 12.74
CA ILE A 29 21.18 32.92 12.74
C ILE A 29 22.08 32.15 11.76
N LEU A 30 22.85 31.20 12.29
CA LEU A 30 23.64 30.27 11.51
C LEU A 30 22.93 28.92 11.51
N TYR A 31 22.45 28.51 10.35
CA TYR A 31 21.82 27.21 10.16
C TYR A 31 22.81 26.27 9.49
N PHE A 32 23.14 25.16 10.16
CA PHE A 32 23.91 24.08 9.55
C PHE A 32 22.98 23.24 8.69
N ASN A 33 23.18 23.27 7.37
CA ASN A 33 22.33 22.54 6.43
C ASN A 33 23.02 21.25 6.00
N ASP A 34 22.59 20.12 6.56
CA ASP A 34 22.95 18.76 6.15
C ASP A 34 21.89 18.09 5.27
N TYR A 35 20.74 18.75 5.04
CA TYR A 35 19.59 18.17 4.35
C TYR A 35 19.92 17.65 2.94
N TRP A 36 20.80 18.33 2.19
CA TRP A 36 21.18 17.93 0.83
C TRP A 36 22.41 17.02 0.75
N ASN A 37 22.91 16.53 1.88
CA ASN A 37 23.95 15.53 1.87
C ASN A 37 23.30 14.17 1.61
N LEU A 38 23.61 13.58 0.45
CA LEU A 38 23.05 12.31 0.05
C LEU A 38 23.84 11.16 0.68
N GLN A 39 23.20 10.02 0.97
CA GLN A 39 23.90 8.88 1.58
C GLN A 39 25.06 8.40 0.71
N LYS A 40 24.86 8.42 -0.62
CA LYS A 40 25.86 8.06 -1.62
C LYS A 40 27.12 8.94 -1.62
N ASP A 41 27.04 10.15 -1.06
CA ASP A 41 28.14 11.11 -1.03
C ASP A 41 28.99 10.96 0.25
N TYR A 42 28.57 10.15 1.23
CA TYR A 42 29.36 9.86 2.42
C TYR A 42 30.43 8.82 2.14
N PHE A 43 31.59 9.01 2.78
CA PHE A 43 32.70 8.06 2.73
C PHE A 43 32.69 7.17 3.98
N PRO A 44 32.89 5.85 3.83
CA PRO A 44 33.05 4.97 4.99
C PRO A 44 34.33 5.33 5.76
N ILE A 45 34.21 5.53 7.06
CA ILE A 45 35.35 5.82 7.94
C ILE A 45 36.06 4.50 8.26
N ASN A 46 37.26 4.31 7.72
CA ASN A 46 38.11 3.14 7.94
C ASN A 46 39.49 3.56 8.49
N GLU A 47 40.19 2.65 9.16
CA GLU A 47 41.52 2.90 9.77
C GLU A 47 42.60 3.33 8.74
N THR A 48 42.41 3.01 7.47
CA THR A 48 43.33 3.35 6.38
C THR A 48 43.11 4.76 5.81
N LEU A 49 42.00 5.42 6.14
CA LEU A 49 41.58 6.68 5.53
C LEU A 49 42.08 7.89 6.35
N GLN A 50 43.25 8.42 6.00
CA GLN A 50 43.88 9.50 6.78
C GLN A 50 43.43 10.93 6.40
N ARG A 51 42.80 11.13 5.24
CA ARG A 51 42.40 12.46 4.74
C ARG A 51 41.05 12.36 4.03
N LEU A 52 40.14 13.28 4.37
CA LEU A 52 38.80 13.40 3.77
C LEU A 52 38.64 14.78 3.11
N PRO A 53 38.00 14.86 1.93
CA PRO A 53 37.71 16.13 1.29
C PRO A 53 36.55 16.84 2.02
N PHE A 54 36.87 17.79 2.88
CA PHE A 54 35.87 18.64 3.54
C PHE A 54 35.54 19.85 2.66
N ARG A 55 34.29 19.98 2.23
CA ARG A 55 33.78 21.13 1.47
C ARG A 55 32.79 21.90 2.31
N LEU A 56 33.09 23.17 2.57
CA LEU A 56 32.19 24.08 3.28
C LEU A 56 31.76 25.19 2.32
N SER A 57 30.46 25.33 2.12
CA SER A 57 29.85 26.39 1.31
C SER A 57 29.02 27.30 2.20
N PHE A 58 29.16 28.61 1.98
CA PHE A 58 28.40 29.63 2.70
C PHE A 58 27.44 30.33 1.73
N CYS A 59 26.14 30.22 1.99
CA CYS A 59 25.09 30.78 1.14
C CYS A 59 24.05 31.51 2.00
N PRO A 60 23.56 32.70 1.59
CA PRO A 60 22.46 33.34 2.27
C PRO A 60 21.17 32.52 2.09
N LEU A 61 20.50 32.19 3.19
CA LEU A 61 19.28 31.41 3.21
C LEU A 61 18.06 32.33 3.43
N SER A 62 17.03 32.19 2.60
CA SER A 62 15.78 32.92 2.81
C SER A 62 14.97 32.26 3.94
N LEU A 63 14.20 33.07 4.68
CA LEU A 63 13.38 32.58 5.80
C LEU A 63 12.42 31.46 5.38
N TRP A 64 11.84 31.53 4.18
CA TRP A 64 10.97 30.47 3.65
C TRP A 64 11.72 29.15 3.42
N ARG A 65 12.91 29.19 2.81
CA ARG A 65 13.72 27.99 2.60
C ARG A 65 14.18 27.39 3.92
N TRP A 66 14.51 28.25 4.88
CA TRP A 66 14.88 27.82 6.21
C TRP A 66 13.72 27.15 6.95
N GLN A 67 12.51 27.71 6.89
CA GLN A 67 11.31 27.07 7.45
C GLN A 67 11.03 25.71 6.82
N LEU A 68 11.22 25.57 5.50
CA LEU A 68 11.07 24.27 4.83
C LEU A 68 12.10 23.25 5.33
N TYR A 69 13.38 23.64 5.43
CA TYR A 69 14.42 22.74 5.94
C TYR A 69 14.22 22.40 7.42
N ALA A 70 13.83 23.37 8.23
CA ALA A 70 13.50 23.16 9.64
C ALA A 70 12.28 22.24 9.81
N ALA A 71 11.24 22.38 8.98
CA ALA A 71 10.07 21.52 9.00
C ALA A 71 10.36 20.08 8.56
N GLN A 72 11.36 19.89 7.69
CA GLN A 72 11.80 18.57 7.25
C GLN A 72 12.81 17.93 8.21
N SER A 73 13.63 18.73 8.89
CA SER A 73 14.56 18.25 9.92
C SER A 73 13.87 17.95 11.25
N THR A 74 12.77 18.65 11.57
CA THR A 74 11.82 18.17 12.58
C THR A 74 11.12 16.94 12.01
N LYS A 75 11.55 15.75 12.44
CA LYS A 75 10.87 14.47 12.20
C LYS A 75 9.35 14.70 12.21
N SER A 76 8.70 14.39 11.08
CA SER A 76 7.26 14.41 10.77
C SER A 76 6.29 15.12 11.75
N PRO A 77 5.37 15.98 11.28
CA PRO A 77 4.28 16.51 12.11
C PRO A 77 3.32 15.44 12.67
N TRP A 78 3.49 14.16 12.31
CA TRP A 78 2.78 13.01 12.87
C TRP A 78 3.43 12.38 14.12
N ASN A 79 4.41 13.05 14.76
CA ASN A 79 5.01 12.64 16.05
C ASN A 79 4.00 12.47 17.23
N PHE A 80 2.71 12.69 17.02
CA PHE A 80 1.67 12.36 18.00
C PHE A 80 1.50 10.83 18.20
N LEU A 81 1.90 9.99 17.25
CA LEU A 81 1.70 8.53 17.30
C LEU A 81 2.90 7.73 17.86
N GLY A 82 3.90 8.40 18.46
CA GLY A 82 5.08 7.77 19.04
C GLY A 82 6.25 7.73 18.06
N GLU A 83 7.43 8.10 18.56
CA GLU A 83 8.68 8.35 17.82
C GLU A 83 9.21 7.11 17.08
N ASP A 84 8.81 5.91 17.49
CA ASP A 84 9.34 4.63 16.98
C ASP A 84 8.55 4.03 15.80
N LEU A 85 7.38 4.58 15.44
CA LEU A 85 6.51 3.99 14.40
C LEU A 85 6.60 4.69 13.04
N TYR A 86 7.25 5.86 12.97
CA TYR A 86 7.29 6.72 11.79
C TYR A 86 8.70 7.29 11.49
N GLU A 87 9.77 6.58 11.86
CA GLU A 87 11.06 6.84 11.23
C GLU A 87 10.97 6.40 9.77
N GLN A 88 10.72 7.37 8.87
CA GLN A 88 11.08 7.19 7.47
C GLN A 88 12.57 6.86 7.46
N SER A 89 12.94 5.72 6.85
CA SER A 89 14.35 5.36 6.78
C SER A 89 15.12 6.46 6.06
N ASP A 90 16.35 6.71 6.49
CA ASP A 90 17.22 7.70 5.84
C ASP A 90 17.37 7.41 4.33
N GLU A 91 17.27 6.14 3.93
CA GLU A 91 17.25 5.69 2.53
C GLU A 91 16.02 6.20 1.75
N GLU A 92 14.82 6.16 2.34
CA GLU A 92 13.60 6.68 1.70
C GLU A 92 13.71 8.20 1.49
N GLN A 93 14.18 8.92 2.51
CA GLN A 93 14.38 10.37 2.40
C GLN A 93 15.44 10.70 1.35
N ASP A 94 16.51 9.92 1.28
CA ASP A 94 17.56 10.09 0.29
C ASP A 94 17.06 9.84 -1.14
N SER A 95 16.22 8.82 -1.33
CA SER A 95 15.62 8.52 -2.63
C SER A 95 14.76 9.68 -3.17
N VAL A 96 14.01 10.36 -2.29
CA VAL A 96 13.21 11.55 -2.64
C VAL A 96 14.13 12.73 -2.99
N LYS A 97 15.22 12.93 -2.25
CA LYS A 97 16.21 13.98 -2.55
C LYS A 97 16.89 13.73 -3.90
N VAL A 98 17.30 12.50 -4.16
CA VAL A 98 17.86 12.08 -5.46
C VAL A 98 16.85 12.32 -6.58
N ALA A 99 15.59 11.93 -6.40
CA ALA A 99 14.54 12.18 -7.38
C ALA A 99 14.35 13.67 -7.66
N LEU A 100 14.37 14.53 -6.63
CA LEU A 100 14.24 15.98 -6.78
C LEU A 100 15.46 16.64 -7.46
N LEU A 101 16.67 16.13 -7.21
CA LEU A 101 17.91 16.70 -7.76
C LEU A 101 18.22 16.21 -9.17
N GLU A 102 17.93 14.94 -9.47
CA GLU A 102 18.34 14.29 -10.71
C GLU A 102 17.22 14.15 -11.75
N THR A 103 15.95 14.29 -11.35
CA THR A 103 14.80 14.16 -12.28
C THR A 103 14.45 15.50 -12.93
N ASN A 104 14.03 15.44 -14.20
CA ASN A 104 13.46 16.60 -14.88
C ASN A 104 12.23 17.13 -14.11
N PRO A 105 12.17 18.43 -13.76
CA PRO A 105 11.09 19.00 -12.96
C PRO A 105 9.69 18.79 -13.55
N TYR A 106 9.57 18.72 -14.88
CA TYR A 106 8.30 18.43 -15.55
C TYR A 106 7.84 16.98 -15.33
N LEU A 107 8.77 16.02 -15.33
CA LEU A 107 8.46 14.61 -15.06
C LEU A 107 8.10 14.38 -13.59
N LEU A 108 8.79 15.07 -12.68
CA LEU A 108 8.50 15.02 -11.25
C LEU A 108 7.12 15.61 -10.93
N ALA A 109 6.78 16.78 -11.50
CA ALA A 109 5.47 17.37 -11.34
C ALA A 109 4.34 16.48 -11.88
N LEU A 110 4.55 15.86 -13.05
CA LEU A 110 3.61 14.88 -13.61
C LEU A 110 3.44 13.67 -12.68
N THR A 111 4.54 13.14 -12.14
CA THR A 111 4.54 12.02 -11.19
C THR A 111 3.69 12.33 -9.96
N ILE A 112 3.88 13.51 -9.35
CA ILE A 112 3.10 13.93 -8.17
C ILE A 112 1.61 14.01 -8.50
N VAL A 113 1.25 14.63 -9.63
CA VAL A 113 -0.16 14.74 -10.05
C VAL A 113 -0.77 13.36 -10.27
N VAL A 114 -0.05 12.47 -10.95
CA VAL A 114 -0.50 11.09 -11.20
C VAL A 114 -0.68 10.32 -9.90
N SER A 115 0.27 10.40 -8.95
CA SER A 115 0.15 9.75 -7.64
C SER A 115 -1.06 10.26 -6.86
N ILE A 116 -1.38 11.56 -6.93
CA ILE A 116 -2.58 12.12 -6.30
C ILE A 116 -3.85 11.55 -6.96
N VAL A 117 -3.91 11.51 -8.29
CA VAL A 117 -5.07 10.97 -9.01
C VAL A 117 -5.26 9.48 -8.71
N HIS A 118 -4.18 8.69 -8.72
CA HIS A 118 -4.20 7.26 -8.35
C HIS A 118 -4.76 7.07 -6.94
N SER A 119 -4.26 7.84 -5.97
CA SER A 119 -4.74 7.79 -4.57
C SER A 119 -6.24 8.14 -4.44
N VAL A 120 -6.72 9.12 -5.21
CA VAL A 120 -8.13 9.52 -5.23
C VAL A 120 -9.03 8.42 -5.80
N PHE A 121 -8.63 7.79 -6.91
CA PHE A 121 -9.38 6.70 -7.51
C PHE A 121 -9.37 5.45 -6.65
N GLU A 122 -8.25 5.14 -5.98
CA GLU A 122 -8.18 4.04 -5.00
C GLU A 122 -9.18 4.28 -3.85
N PHE A 123 -9.19 5.50 -3.29
CA PHE A 123 -10.16 5.87 -2.25
C PHE A 123 -11.62 5.77 -2.75
N LEU A 124 -11.90 6.21 -3.97
CA LEU A 124 -13.22 6.10 -4.58
C LEU A 124 -13.61 4.63 -4.83
N ALA A 125 -12.66 3.78 -5.19
CA ALA A 125 -12.89 2.34 -5.34
C ALA A 125 -13.31 1.72 -4.01
N PHE A 126 -12.56 1.97 -2.92
CA PHE A 126 -12.92 1.50 -1.58
C PHE A 126 -14.28 2.00 -1.12
N LYS A 127 -14.55 3.30 -1.29
CA LYS A 127 -15.83 3.91 -0.91
C LYS A 127 -17.00 3.26 -1.63
N ASN A 128 -16.89 3.06 -2.95
CA ASN A 128 -17.97 2.47 -3.75
C ASN A 128 -18.13 0.97 -3.48
N ASP A 129 -17.06 0.26 -3.16
CA ASP A 129 -17.11 -1.14 -2.73
C ASP A 129 -17.88 -1.29 -1.42
N ILE A 130 -17.51 -0.52 -0.38
CA ILE A 130 -18.22 -0.50 0.91
C ILE A 130 -19.70 -0.13 0.70
N GLN A 131 -19.98 0.89 -0.13
CA GLN A 131 -21.35 1.30 -0.43
C GLN A 131 -22.15 0.18 -1.11
N PHE A 132 -21.54 -0.54 -2.05
CA PHE A 132 -22.17 -1.66 -2.75
C PHE A 132 -22.56 -2.78 -1.76
N TRP A 133 -21.63 -3.23 -0.93
CA TRP A 133 -21.89 -4.30 0.05
C TRP A 133 -22.81 -3.88 1.19
N ASN A 134 -22.82 -2.59 1.56
CA ASN A 134 -23.71 -2.11 2.61
C ASN A 134 -25.15 -1.90 2.14
N SER A 135 -25.37 -1.58 0.85
CA SER A 135 -26.70 -1.35 0.28
C SER A 135 -27.42 -2.61 -0.18
N ARG A 136 -26.72 -3.74 -0.34
CA ARG A 136 -27.29 -4.98 -0.86
C ARG A 136 -27.97 -5.81 0.24
N GLN A 137 -29.24 -6.15 0.02
CA GLN A 137 -30.04 -7.02 0.92
C GLN A 137 -29.98 -8.50 0.50
N SER A 138 -29.84 -8.78 -0.81
CA SER A 138 -29.75 -10.13 -1.38
C SER A 138 -28.36 -10.42 -1.98
N LEU A 139 -27.88 -11.65 -1.80
CA LEU A 139 -26.59 -12.13 -2.31
C LEU A 139 -26.72 -12.90 -3.64
N GLU A 140 -27.91 -12.91 -4.24
CA GLU A 140 -28.13 -13.56 -5.53
C GLU A 140 -27.23 -12.95 -6.61
N GLY A 141 -26.55 -13.79 -7.39
CA GLY A 141 -25.58 -13.38 -8.42
C GLY A 141 -24.17 -13.06 -7.92
N LEU A 142 -23.88 -13.19 -6.62
CA LEU A 142 -22.54 -13.05 -6.06
C LEU A 142 -21.99 -14.41 -5.61
N SER A 143 -20.74 -14.73 -5.97
CA SER A 143 -20.06 -15.92 -5.47
C SER A 143 -19.52 -15.67 -4.07
N VAL A 144 -20.06 -16.37 -3.08
CA VAL A 144 -19.55 -16.38 -1.70
C VAL A 144 -18.11 -16.90 -1.66
N ARG A 145 -17.83 -17.94 -2.46
CA ARG A 145 -16.50 -18.55 -2.53
C ARG A 145 -15.45 -17.60 -3.07
N SER A 146 -15.80 -16.79 -4.07
CA SER A 146 -14.90 -15.76 -4.58
C SER A 146 -14.59 -14.69 -3.54
N VAL A 147 -15.51 -14.37 -2.62
CA VAL A 147 -15.24 -13.43 -1.50
C VAL A 147 -14.22 -14.03 -0.53
N PHE A 148 -14.37 -15.29 -0.13
CA PHE A 148 -13.39 -15.99 0.71
C PHE A 148 -12.02 -16.09 0.06
N PHE A 149 -12.00 -16.41 -1.24
CA PHE A 149 -10.75 -16.47 -2.00
C PHE A 149 -10.11 -15.08 -2.10
N GLY A 150 -10.90 -14.01 -2.25
CA GLY A 150 -10.43 -12.63 -2.22
C GLY A 150 -9.73 -12.27 -0.91
N VAL A 151 -10.31 -12.63 0.24
CA VAL A 151 -9.66 -12.44 1.56
C VAL A 151 -8.34 -13.19 1.64
N PHE A 152 -8.29 -14.44 1.18
CA PHE A 152 -7.06 -15.23 1.15
C PHE A 152 -5.98 -14.57 0.29
N GLN A 153 -6.36 -14.07 -0.89
CA GLN A 153 -5.44 -13.33 -1.76
C GLN A 153 -4.92 -12.06 -1.09
N SER A 154 -5.81 -11.23 -0.54
CA SER A 154 -5.43 -10.00 0.17
C SER A 154 -4.51 -10.27 1.36
N LEU A 155 -4.70 -11.39 2.07
CA LEU A 155 -3.83 -11.82 3.16
C LEU A 155 -2.44 -12.21 2.66
N VAL A 156 -2.34 -13.00 1.58
CA VAL A 156 -1.05 -13.38 0.98
C VAL A 156 -0.29 -12.15 0.50
N VAL A 157 -0.97 -11.20 -0.14
CA VAL A 157 -0.36 -9.94 -0.59
C VAL A 157 0.17 -9.13 0.58
N LEU A 158 -0.61 -8.99 1.66
CA LEU A 158 -0.16 -8.28 2.86
C LEU A 158 1.08 -8.96 3.48
N LEU A 159 1.05 -10.28 3.65
CA LEU A 159 2.19 -11.03 4.22
C LEU A 159 3.44 -10.91 3.34
N TYR A 160 3.28 -10.90 2.03
CA TYR A 160 4.40 -10.71 1.09
C TYR A 160 5.01 -9.30 1.22
N ILE A 161 4.17 -8.26 1.32
CA ILE A 161 4.59 -6.86 1.51
C ILE A 161 5.32 -6.70 2.86
N LEU A 162 4.83 -7.34 3.92
CA LEU A 162 5.48 -7.35 5.23
C LEU A 162 6.84 -8.06 5.21
N ASP A 163 7.00 -9.14 4.44
CA ASP A 163 8.27 -9.88 4.31
C ASP A 163 9.33 -9.10 3.49
N ASN A 164 8.89 -8.19 2.62
CA ASN A 164 9.76 -7.44 1.70
C ASN A 164 10.10 -6.01 2.17
N GLU A 165 9.80 -5.64 3.43
CA GLU A 165 10.11 -4.32 4.01
C GLU A 165 9.73 -3.13 3.10
N THR A 166 8.55 -3.20 2.47
CA THR A 166 8.05 -2.12 1.60
C THR A 166 7.59 -0.89 2.38
N ASN A 167 7.40 0.22 1.65
CA ASN A 167 6.96 1.50 2.20
C ASN A 167 5.70 1.39 3.08
N PHE A 168 5.75 2.00 4.27
CA PHE A 168 4.69 1.97 5.26
C PHE A 168 3.32 2.43 4.70
N VAL A 169 3.30 3.41 3.79
CA VAL A 169 2.05 3.91 3.18
C VAL A 169 1.35 2.81 2.39
N VAL A 170 2.11 2.04 1.61
CA VAL A 170 1.61 0.90 0.82
C VAL A 170 1.16 -0.24 1.74
N GLN A 171 1.90 -0.49 2.83
CA GLN A 171 1.51 -1.48 3.82
C GLN A 171 0.17 -1.13 4.47
N VAL A 172 -0.05 0.13 4.83
CA VAL A 172 -1.32 0.60 5.42
C VAL A 172 -2.48 0.51 4.43
N SER A 173 -2.28 0.88 3.15
CA SER A 173 -3.36 0.80 2.15
C SER A 173 -3.83 -0.64 1.93
N VAL A 174 -2.89 -1.59 1.78
CA VAL A 174 -3.21 -3.02 1.62
C VAL A 174 -3.83 -3.60 2.89
N PHE A 175 -3.35 -3.18 4.07
CA PHE A 175 -3.95 -3.58 5.34
C PHE A 175 -5.40 -3.14 5.47
N ILE A 176 -5.72 -1.88 5.11
CA ILE A 176 -7.10 -1.38 5.08
C ILE A 176 -7.94 -2.20 4.08
N GLY A 177 -7.38 -2.53 2.91
CA GLY A 177 -8.03 -3.41 1.93
C GLY A 177 -8.41 -4.78 2.51
N LEU A 178 -7.50 -5.41 3.24
CA LEU A 178 -7.77 -6.69 3.94
C LEU A 178 -8.88 -6.54 4.98
N LEU A 179 -8.93 -5.45 5.75
CA LEU A 179 -10.00 -5.20 6.72
C LEU A 179 -11.37 -5.08 6.04
N ILE A 180 -11.43 -4.40 4.89
CA ILE A 180 -12.66 -4.30 4.09
C ILE A 180 -13.09 -5.68 3.59
N ASP A 181 -12.16 -6.51 3.12
CA ASP A 181 -12.47 -7.86 2.66
C ASP A 181 -12.93 -8.78 3.80
N LEU A 182 -12.32 -8.69 4.99
CA LEU A 182 -12.76 -9.39 6.19
C LEU A 182 -14.16 -8.94 6.63
N TRP A 183 -14.45 -7.63 6.53
CA TRP A 183 -15.79 -7.11 6.79
C TRP A 183 -16.84 -7.69 5.82
N LYS A 184 -16.52 -7.90 4.53
CA LYS A 184 -17.44 -8.52 3.57
C LYS A 184 -17.85 -9.94 4.00
N ILE A 185 -16.95 -10.72 4.60
CA ILE A 185 -17.28 -12.05 5.14
C ILE A 185 -18.41 -11.96 6.17
N THR A 186 -18.36 -10.96 7.06
CA THR A 186 -19.43 -10.75 8.06
C THR A 186 -20.78 -10.36 7.44
N LYS A 187 -20.80 -9.83 6.22
CA LYS A 187 -22.04 -9.49 5.49
C LYS A 187 -22.63 -10.68 4.73
N VAL A 188 -21.77 -11.57 4.26
CA VAL A 188 -22.12 -12.73 3.45
C VAL A 188 -22.53 -13.94 4.30
N MET A 189 -21.99 -14.03 5.51
CA MET A 189 -22.22 -15.12 6.44
C MET A 189 -23.03 -14.66 7.65
N ASP A 190 -24.13 -15.35 7.95
CA ASP A 190 -24.86 -15.13 9.21
C ASP A 190 -24.11 -15.87 10.32
N VAL A 191 -23.25 -15.15 11.04
CA VAL A 191 -22.60 -15.67 12.25
C VAL A 191 -23.64 -15.67 13.37
N ARG A 192 -24.42 -16.75 13.47
CA ARG A 192 -25.28 -16.99 14.63
C ARG A 192 -24.49 -17.77 15.67
N LEU A 193 -24.35 -17.14 16.83
CA LEU A 193 -23.71 -17.74 17.99
C LEU A 193 -24.75 -18.69 18.63
N ASP A 194 -24.71 -19.98 18.32
CA ASP A 194 -25.56 -20.97 19.00
C ASP A 194 -25.03 -21.14 20.43
N ARG A 195 -25.66 -20.42 21.36
CA ARG A 195 -25.36 -20.48 22.79
C ARG A 195 -25.77 -21.83 23.43
N GLU A 196 -26.50 -22.66 22.70
CA GLU A 196 -27.06 -23.94 23.17
C GLU A 196 -26.16 -25.16 22.96
N ASN A 197 -25.25 -25.14 21.97
CA ASN A 197 -24.37 -26.28 21.69
C ASN A 197 -22.89 -25.87 21.82
N LYS A 198 -22.34 -25.98 23.03
CA LYS A 198 -20.93 -25.64 23.31
C LYS A 198 -19.99 -26.70 22.73
N VAL A 199 -18.95 -26.27 22.01
CA VAL A 199 -17.80 -27.13 21.72
C VAL A 199 -16.85 -27.01 22.91
N ALA A 200 -16.49 -28.14 23.51
CA ALA A 200 -15.56 -28.23 24.64
C ALA A 200 -15.94 -27.38 25.87
N GLY A 201 -17.24 -27.23 26.18
CA GLY A 201 -17.74 -26.68 27.46
C GLY A 201 -17.46 -25.19 27.75
N VAL A 202 -16.57 -24.54 26.99
CA VAL A 202 -16.08 -23.18 27.25
C VAL A 202 -16.35 -22.21 26.09
N PHE A 203 -16.36 -22.69 24.84
CA PHE A 203 -16.58 -21.83 23.68
C PHE A 203 -17.94 -22.07 23.01
N PRO A 204 -18.75 -21.01 22.79
CA PRO A 204 -19.97 -21.11 21.98
C PRO A 204 -19.59 -21.51 20.55
N ARG A 205 -20.27 -22.53 20.01
CA ARG A 205 -20.00 -23.02 18.66
C ARG A 205 -20.40 -21.95 17.66
N LEU A 206 -19.43 -21.47 16.89
CA LEU A 206 -19.69 -20.60 15.74
C LEU A 206 -20.39 -21.45 14.68
N THR A 207 -21.72 -21.36 14.62
CA THR A 207 -22.48 -21.99 13.55
C THR A 207 -22.47 -21.06 12.36
N PHE A 208 -21.49 -21.24 11.48
CA PHE A 208 -21.41 -20.54 10.20
C PHE A 208 -22.57 -21.03 9.32
N LYS A 209 -23.63 -20.24 9.19
CA LYS A 209 -24.68 -20.49 8.20
C LYS A 209 -24.56 -19.44 7.11
N ASP A 210 -24.35 -19.89 5.87
CA ASP A 210 -24.56 -19.02 4.71
C ASP A 210 -25.99 -18.46 4.77
N LYS A 211 -26.18 -17.18 4.41
CA LYS A 211 -27.53 -16.60 4.37
C LYS A 211 -28.46 -17.45 3.50
N SER A 212 -29.70 -17.66 3.97
CA SER A 212 -30.71 -18.51 3.31
C SER A 212 -30.94 -18.16 1.83
N THR A 213 -30.82 -16.88 1.48
CA THR A 213 -30.94 -16.37 0.11
C THR A 213 -29.88 -16.93 -0.85
N TYR A 214 -28.69 -17.31 -0.37
CA TYR A 214 -27.66 -17.95 -1.20
C TYR A 214 -27.92 -19.46 -1.35
N ILE A 215 -28.38 -20.11 -0.27
CA ILE A 215 -28.63 -21.56 -0.22
C ILE A 215 -29.79 -21.98 -1.15
N GLU A 216 -30.82 -21.14 -1.28
CA GLU A 216 -31.99 -21.41 -2.15
C GLU A 216 -31.76 -21.00 -3.62
N SER A 217 -30.70 -20.25 -3.91
CA SER A 217 -30.49 -19.68 -5.24
C SER A 217 -29.77 -20.64 -6.20
N SER A 218 -30.12 -20.55 -7.49
CA SER A 218 -29.41 -21.21 -8.59
C SER A 218 -27.91 -20.84 -8.66
N THR A 219 -27.53 -19.72 -8.03
CA THR A 219 -26.15 -19.23 -7.93
C THR A 219 -25.22 -20.26 -7.29
N LYS A 220 -25.64 -20.95 -6.23
CA LYS A 220 -24.79 -21.93 -5.52
C LYS A 220 -24.40 -23.11 -6.40
N VAL A 221 -25.32 -23.61 -7.22
CA VAL A 221 -25.07 -24.74 -8.14
C VAL A 221 -24.08 -24.34 -9.23
N TYR A 222 -24.21 -23.13 -9.78
CA TYR A 222 -23.27 -22.62 -10.77
C TYR A 222 -21.89 -22.33 -10.15
N ASP A 223 -21.85 -21.85 -8.92
CA ASP A 223 -20.62 -21.60 -8.17
C ASP A 223 -19.88 -22.91 -7.84
N ASP A 224 -20.61 -23.97 -7.43
CA ASP A 224 -20.07 -25.33 -7.22
C ASP A 224 -19.43 -25.89 -8.49
N MET A 225 -20.16 -25.79 -9.60
CA MET A 225 -19.68 -26.31 -10.87
C MET A 225 -18.45 -25.54 -11.36
N ALA A 226 -18.47 -24.21 -11.27
CA ALA A 226 -17.36 -23.36 -11.66
C ALA A 226 -16.09 -23.65 -10.83
N PHE A 227 -16.20 -23.68 -9.50
CA PHE A 227 -15.04 -23.94 -8.63
C PHE A 227 -14.46 -25.34 -8.82
N ARG A 228 -15.30 -26.35 -9.06
CA ARG A 228 -14.82 -27.72 -9.30
C ARG A 228 -13.97 -27.82 -10.55
N TYR A 229 -14.44 -27.28 -11.68
CA TYR A 229 -13.67 -27.25 -12.92
C TYR A 229 -12.44 -26.36 -12.80
N LEU A 230 -12.57 -25.21 -12.13
CA LEU A 230 -11.46 -24.30 -11.92
C LEU A 230 -10.33 -24.96 -11.12
N SER A 231 -10.68 -25.66 -10.04
CA SER A 231 -9.72 -26.34 -9.15
C SER A 231 -8.89 -27.39 -9.88
N TRP A 232 -9.50 -28.13 -10.82
CA TRP A 232 -8.81 -29.13 -11.64
C TRP A 232 -7.69 -28.53 -12.51
N ILE A 233 -7.81 -27.26 -12.89
CA ILE A 233 -6.79 -26.54 -13.67
C ILE A 233 -5.83 -25.79 -12.74
N LEU A 234 -6.37 -25.19 -11.67
CA LEU A 234 -5.62 -24.35 -10.72
C LEU A 234 -4.56 -25.15 -9.94
N PHE A 235 -4.90 -26.34 -9.42
CA PHE A 235 -3.97 -27.12 -8.60
C PHE A 235 -2.75 -27.64 -9.39
N PRO A 236 -2.90 -28.20 -10.60
CA PRO A 236 -1.75 -28.56 -11.43
C PRO A 236 -0.87 -27.35 -11.78
N LEU A 237 -1.49 -26.21 -12.14
CA LEU A 237 -0.74 -24.98 -12.44
C LEU A 237 0.03 -24.48 -11.22
N LEU A 238 -0.57 -24.52 -10.03
CA LEU A 238 0.09 -24.16 -8.78
C LEU A 238 1.28 -25.07 -8.51
N GLY A 239 1.13 -26.38 -8.71
CA GLY A 239 2.22 -27.35 -8.58
C GLY A 239 3.37 -27.07 -9.56
N CYS A 240 3.06 -26.86 -10.84
CA CYS A 240 4.06 -26.51 -11.84
C CYS A 240 4.80 -25.21 -11.51
N TYR A 241 4.07 -24.17 -11.08
CA TYR A 241 4.66 -22.89 -10.69
C TYR A 241 5.49 -23.01 -9.41
N ALA A 242 5.07 -23.83 -8.44
CA ALA A 242 5.82 -24.07 -7.22
C ALA A 242 7.17 -24.76 -7.51
N VAL A 243 7.18 -25.76 -8.38
CA VAL A 243 8.43 -26.42 -8.82
C VAL A 243 9.32 -25.45 -9.57
N TYR A 244 8.76 -24.66 -10.50
CA TYR A 244 9.51 -23.63 -11.23
C TYR A 244 10.13 -22.59 -10.28
N SER A 245 9.33 -22.07 -9.34
CA SER A 245 9.76 -21.08 -8.35
C SER A 245 10.90 -21.63 -7.49
N LEU A 246 10.81 -22.89 -7.05
CA LEU A 246 11.85 -23.52 -6.22
C LEU A 246 13.18 -23.71 -6.96
N LEU A 247 13.15 -24.00 -8.26
CA LEU A 247 14.36 -24.30 -9.04
C LEU A 247 15.05 -23.06 -9.62
N TYR A 248 14.30 -22.01 -9.96
CA TYR A 248 14.81 -20.89 -10.76
C TYR A 248 14.83 -19.53 -10.05
N LEU A 249 14.15 -19.37 -8.91
CA LEU A 249 14.15 -18.12 -8.16
C LEU A 249 15.02 -18.22 -6.92
N GLU A 250 15.70 -17.14 -6.57
CA GLU A 250 16.48 -17.04 -5.33
C GLU A 250 15.55 -16.73 -4.14
N HIS A 251 15.69 -17.50 -3.06
CA HIS A 251 14.84 -17.36 -1.87
C HIS A 251 15.70 -17.19 -0.62
N LYS A 252 15.34 -16.23 0.24
CA LYS A 252 16.01 -16.01 1.53
C LYS A 252 15.79 -17.16 2.53
N GLY A 253 14.69 -17.92 2.38
CA GLY A 253 14.34 -19.07 3.21
C GLY A 253 13.01 -19.71 2.81
N TRP A 254 12.64 -20.81 3.47
CA TRP A 254 11.42 -21.58 3.14
C TRP A 254 10.11 -20.78 3.30
N TYR A 255 10.03 -19.92 4.32
CA TYR A 255 8.86 -19.05 4.52
C TYR A 255 8.70 -18.04 3.38
N SER A 256 9.78 -17.31 3.07
CA SER A 256 9.82 -16.33 1.98
C SER A 256 9.62 -16.98 0.61
N TRP A 257 10.09 -18.22 0.41
CA TRP A 257 9.79 -19.02 -0.80
C TRP A 257 8.30 -19.28 -0.97
N VAL A 258 7.63 -19.85 0.05
CA VAL A 258 6.19 -20.15 -0.03
C VAL A 258 5.39 -18.88 -0.28
N LEU A 259 5.73 -17.78 0.40
CA LEU A 259 5.07 -16.49 0.22
C LEU A 259 5.28 -15.91 -1.17
N SER A 260 6.51 -15.88 -1.65
CA SER A 260 6.85 -15.38 -2.99
C SER A 260 6.21 -16.24 -4.08
N MET A 261 6.16 -17.55 -3.88
CA MET A 261 5.50 -18.50 -4.78
C MET A 261 3.98 -18.26 -4.80
N LEU A 262 3.32 -18.16 -3.64
CA LEU A 262 1.89 -17.90 -3.58
C LEU A 262 1.54 -16.52 -4.16
N TYR A 263 2.30 -15.48 -3.79
CA TYR A 263 2.13 -14.14 -4.31
C TYR A 263 2.29 -14.09 -5.83
N GLY A 264 3.38 -14.65 -6.36
CA GLY A 264 3.65 -14.72 -7.79
C GLY A 264 2.62 -15.54 -8.56
N PHE A 265 2.16 -16.66 -7.99
CA PHE A 265 1.08 -17.47 -8.56
C PHE A 265 -0.24 -16.69 -8.62
N LEU A 266 -0.64 -16.06 -7.51
CA LEU A 266 -1.88 -15.27 -7.44
C LEU A 266 -1.82 -14.04 -8.35
N LEU A 267 -0.64 -13.45 -8.56
CA LEU A 267 -0.45 -12.32 -9.47
C LEU A 267 -0.55 -12.78 -10.94
N THR A 268 0.10 -13.90 -11.29
CA THR A 268 0.12 -14.44 -12.67
C THR A 268 -1.23 -15.04 -13.08
N PHE A 269 -1.92 -15.71 -12.14
CA PHE A 269 -3.17 -16.42 -12.40
C PHE A 269 -4.38 -15.76 -11.74
N GLY A 270 -4.27 -14.50 -11.30
CA GLY A 270 -5.37 -13.76 -10.69
C GLY A 270 -6.60 -13.61 -11.59
N PHE A 271 -6.43 -13.60 -12.91
CA PHE A 271 -7.55 -13.63 -13.86
C PHE A 271 -8.39 -14.91 -13.77
N ILE A 272 -7.77 -16.04 -13.42
CA ILE A 272 -8.45 -17.33 -13.25
C ILE A 272 -9.44 -17.24 -12.07
N THR A 273 -9.11 -16.47 -11.03
CA THR A 273 -9.92 -16.35 -9.82
C THR A 273 -11.15 -15.46 -10.01
N MET A 274 -11.16 -14.61 -11.04
CA MET A 274 -12.35 -13.83 -11.49
C MET A 274 -13.31 -14.65 -12.38
N THR A 275 -12.87 -15.81 -12.87
CA THR A 275 -13.63 -16.66 -13.81
C THR A 275 -14.96 -17.20 -13.24
N PRO A 276 -15.05 -17.64 -11.96
CA PRO A 276 -16.33 -18.06 -11.39
C PRO A 276 -17.40 -16.97 -11.43
N GLN A 277 -17.00 -15.73 -11.16
CA GLN A 277 -17.93 -14.59 -11.16
C GLN A 277 -18.43 -14.28 -12.59
N LEU A 278 -17.56 -14.35 -13.59
CA LEU A 278 -17.93 -14.26 -15.01
C LEU A 278 -18.87 -15.39 -15.44
N PHE A 279 -18.59 -16.62 -15.01
CA PHE A 279 -19.41 -17.78 -15.34
C PHE A 279 -20.83 -17.67 -14.77
N ILE A 280 -20.95 -17.24 -13.52
CA ILE A 280 -22.24 -17.00 -12.86
C ILE A 280 -23.01 -15.89 -13.59
N ASN A 281 -22.38 -14.76 -13.89
CA ASN A 281 -23.01 -13.67 -14.64
C ASN A 281 -23.49 -14.11 -16.02
N TYR A 282 -22.70 -14.93 -16.72
CA TYR A 282 -23.08 -15.51 -18.00
C TYR A 282 -24.29 -16.45 -17.86
N LYS A 283 -24.33 -17.30 -16.84
CA LYS A 283 -25.47 -18.22 -16.61
C LYS A 283 -26.74 -17.51 -16.17
N LEU A 284 -26.62 -16.43 -15.40
CA LEU A 284 -27.75 -15.60 -14.96
C LEU A 284 -28.20 -14.58 -16.02
N GLN A 285 -27.46 -14.45 -17.14
CA GLN A 285 -27.73 -13.49 -18.23
C GLN A 285 -27.88 -12.03 -17.73
N SER A 286 -27.24 -11.69 -16.60
CA SER A 286 -27.38 -10.39 -15.95
C SER A 286 -26.06 -9.96 -15.33
N VAL A 287 -25.73 -8.68 -15.50
CA VAL A 287 -24.57 -8.03 -14.87
C VAL A 287 -25.00 -6.99 -13.83
N ALA A 288 -26.27 -6.99 -13.45
CA ALA A 288 -26.86 -6.06 -12.46
C ALA A 288 -26.35 -6.28 -11.03
N HIS A 289 -25.60 -7.35 -10.80
CA HIS A 289 -25.07 -7.75 -9.51
C HIS A 289 -23.58 -7.43 -9.34
N LEU A 290 -22.91 -6.83 -10.35
CA LEU A 290 -21.53 -6.37 -10.21
C LEU A 290 -21.42 -4.92 -9.72
N PRO A 291 -20.40 -4.59 -8.89
CA PRO A 291 -20.12 -3.23 -8.44
C PRO A 291 -19.42 -2.41 -9.54
N TRP A 292 -20.16 -2.04 -10.59
CA TRP A 292 -19.60 -1.36 -11.77
C TRP A 292 -18.79 -0.10 -11.46
N ARG A 293 -19.22 0.72 -10.49
CA ARG A 293 -18.48 1.93 -10.10
C ARG A 293 -17.10 1.61 -9.56
N MET A 294 -17.02 0.64 -8.64
CA MET A 294 -15.74 0.18 -8.09
C MET A 294 -14.84 -0.38 -9.19
N LEU A 295 -15.38 -1.23 -10.07
CA LEU A 295 -14.62 -1.83 -11.17
C LEU A 295 -14.08 -0.77 -12.13
N THR A 296 -14.85 0.27 -12.45
CA THR A 296 -14.35 1.39 -13.27
C THR A 296 -13.21 2.13 -12.58
N TYR A 297 -13.30 2.41 -11.28
CA TYR A 297 -12.21 3.07 -10.56
C TYR A 297 -10.94 2.23 -10.52
N LYS A 298 -11.07 0.91 -10.31
CA LYS A 298 -9.92 -0.01 -10.37
C LYS A 298 -9.29 -0.03 -11.76
N ALA A 299 -10.09 -0.21 -12.81
CA ALA A 299 -9.59 -0.21 -14.18
C ALA A 299 -8.90 1.11 -14.58
N LEU A 300 -9.37 2.25 -14.06
CA LEU A 300 -8.69 3.54 -14.27
C LEU A 300 -7.34 3.61 -13.55
N ASN A 301 -7.22 3.04 -12.34
CA ASN A 301 -5.94 2.93 -11.65
C ASN A 301 -4.94 2.09 -12.45
N THR A 302 -5.36 0.91 -12.90
CA THR A 302 -4.57 0.02 -13.76
C THR A 302 -4.05 0.75 -14.99
N PHE A 303 -4.92 1.48 -15.68
CA PHE A 303 -4.55 2.21 -16.88
C PHE A 303 -3.53 3.32 -16.61
N ILE A 304 -3.67 4.01 -15.46
CA ILE A 304 -2.70 5.02 -15.02
C ILE A 304 -1.34 4.38 -14.75
N ASP A 305 -1.32 3.26 -14.02
CA ASP A 305 -0.10 2.56 -13.64
C ASP A 305 0.62 2.00 -14.87
N ASP A 306 -0.12 1.43 -15.82
CA ASP A 306 0.41 0.96 -17.10
C ASP A 306 1.03 2.12 -17.90
N LEU A 307 0.30 3.23 -18.07
CA LEU A 307 0.79 4.42 -18.78
C LEU A 307 2.08 4.93 -18.13
N PHE A 308 2.14 4.92 -16.81
CA PHE A 308 3.30 5.37 -16.04
C PHE A 308 4.49 4.40 -16.14
N ALA A 309 4.23 3.09 -16.13
CA ALA A 309 5.21 2.03 -16.41
C ALA A 309 5.79 2.09 -17.83
N PHE A 310 5.07 2.69 -18.79
CA PHE A 310 5.58 2.98 -20.14
C PHE A 310 6.35 4.30 -20.24
N VAL A 311 5.96 5.33 -19.48
CA VAL A 311 6.55 6.68 -19.52
C VAL A 311 7.80 6.80 -18.65
N ILE A 312 7.84 6.12 -17.51
CA ILE A 312 8.99 6.08 -16.61
C ILE A 312 9.70 4.74 -16.79
N LYS A 313 11.02 4.76 -16.99
CA LYS A 313 11.85 3.54 -17.04
C LYS A 313 11.81 2.84 -15.68
N MET A 314 10.79 2.02 -15.44
CA MET A 314 10.72 1.13 -14.29
C MET A 314 11.28 -0.25 -14.62
N PRO A 315 11.82 -0.98 -13.63
CA PRO A 315 12.23 -2.37 -13.80
C PRO A 315 11.05 -3.21 -14.32
N MET A 316 11.32 -4.10 -15.27
CA MET A 316 10.32 -4.84 -16.06
C MET A 316 9.34 -5.66 -15.21
N MET A 317 9.73 -6.08 -14.00
CA MET A 317 8.90 -6.84 -13.07
C MET A 317 7.71 -6.03 -12.51
N TYR A 318 7.85 -4.70 -12.33
CA TYR A 318 6.75 -3.83 -11.89
C TYR A 318 5.75 -3.56 -13.04
N ARG A 319 6.24 -3.54 -14.28
CA ARG A 319 5.41 -3.33 -15.50
C ARG A 319 4.41 -4.46 -15.74
N ILE A 320 4.74 -5.68 -15.33
CA ILE A 320 3.86 -6.85 -15.46
C ILE A 320 2.78 -6.87 -14.35
N GLY A 321 3.09 -6.34 -13.17
CA GLY A 321 2.14 -6.25 -12.04
C GLY A 321 1.00 -5.25 -12.29
N CYS A 322 1.27 -4.18 -13.04
CA CYS A 322 0.29 -3.14 -13.37
C CYS A 322 -0.86 -3.66 -14.26
N LEU A 323 -0.59 -4.62 -15.16
CA LEU A 323 -1.60 -5.21 -16.05
C LEU A 323 -2.68 -6.06 -15.35
N ARG A 324 -2.52 -6.35 -14.04
CA ARG A 324 -3.40 -7.26 -13.28
C ARG A 324 -4.59 -6.55 -12.65
N ASP A 325 -4.40 -5.34 -12.12
CA ASP A 325 -5.43 -4.63 -11.34
C ASP A 325 -6.65 -4.26 -12.19
#